data_AF-A0A2G9SHT6-F1
#
_entry.id   AF-A0A2G9SHT6-F1
#
_cell.length_a   1.000
_cell.length_b   1.000
_cell.length_c   1.000
_cell.angle_alpha   90.00
_cell.angle_beta   90.00
_cell.angle_gamma   90.00
#
_symmetry.space_group_name_H-M   'P 1'
#
loop_
_entity.id
_entity.type
_entity.pdbx_description
1 polymer ?
#
loop_
_entity_poly.entity_id
_entity_poly.type
_entity_poly.pdbx_seq_one_letter_code
_entity_poly.pdbx_strand_id
1 'polypeptide(L)'
;ILNNEINLQQTVIHQASQALNCCTDEEHGKGTQTEAEAERLLLFATEKRAVLLAEINKLKSEGPQKRPQPSAHESTPSRGLISISEIFLPIKPDFICSTSQRPDAANYYFFIIIRAGAENMVATPLASISSSMKGDALTFPTTFTLIYVDVYSLAQRKESSALDKRKKASKTKNNKLSALASPGGPNAVRTSNFVLVGSHKLSLSSIGCNKFLLDKTMFEDVSGFGAWHRRWCVLSGYCISYWTYPDDEKRKNPIGRINLANCTSRKIEPANREFCARPNTLELITVRPQREGDRETLVSQCLDTLCVTKNWLSADTKDERNLWMQKLNQVLVDLRMWQPDACYRPATKV
;
A
#
# COMPACT_ATOMS: atom_id res chain seq x y z
N ILE A 1 8.50 0.73 -30.03
CA ILE A 1 8.93 1.63 -28.94
C ILE A 1 8.55 1.03 -27.58
N LEU A 2 7.25 0.86 -27.25
CA LEU A 2 6.80 0.31 -25.95
C LEU A 2 7.40 -1.05 -25.57
N ASN A 3 7.50 -2.01 -26.50
CA ASN A 3 8.12 -3.32 -26.22
C ASN A 3 9.61 -3.22 -25.83
N ASN A 4 10.36 -2.31 -26.46
CA ASN A 4 11.78 -2.13 -26.14
C ASN A 4 11.92 -1.54 -24.73
N GLU A 5 11.05 -0.59 -24.37
CA GLU A 5 11.02 -0.01 -23.03
C GLU A 5 10.63 -1.06 -21.98
N ILE A 6 9.66 -1.93 -22.25
CA ILE A 6 9.28 -3.03 -21.34
C ILE A 6 10.48 -3.98 -21.09
N ASN A 7 11.22 -4.33 -22.15
CA ASN A 7 12.41 -5.17 -22.02
C ASN A 7 13.51 -4.46 -21.23
N LEU A 8 13.69 -3.15 -21.44
CA LEU A 8 14.61 -2.34 -20.63
C LEU A 8 14.21 -2.36 -19.15
N GLN A 9 12.93 -2.12 -18.84
CA GLN A 9 12.44 -2.17 -17.45
C GLN A 9 12.60 -3.57 -16.85
N GLN A 10 12.39 -4.64 -17.61
CA GLN A 10 12.64 -6.02 -17.16
C GLN A 10 14.12 -6.24 -16.79
N THR A 11 15.06 -5.72 -17.58
CA THR A 11 16.50 -5.77 -17.29
C THR A 11 16.83 -5.02 -16.01
N VAL A 12 16.28 -3.82 -15.83
CA VAL A 12 16.48 -3.02 -14.60
C VAL A 12 15.93 -3.75 -13.38
N ILE A 13 14.72 -4.32 -13.46
CA ILE A 13 14.11 -5.12 -12.39
C ILE A 13 15.03 -6.29 -12.01
N HIS A 14 15.58 -7.00 -13.00
CA HIS A 14 16.47 -8.12 -12.75
C HIS A 14 17.77 -7.66 -12.08
N GLN A 15 18.45 -6.65 -12.63
CA GLN A 15 19.72 -6.14 -12.09
C GLN A 15 19.56 -5.57 -10.67
N ALA A 16 18.51 -4.79 -10.42
CA ALA A 16 18.21 -4.26 -9.08
C ALA A 16 17.91 -5.38 -8.09
N SER A 17 17.16 -6.41 -8.50
CA SER A 17 16.91 -7.59 -7.66
C SER A 17 18.20 -8.33 -7.31
N GLN A 18 19.11 -8.50 -8.27
CA GLN A 18 20.39 -9.15 -8.04
C GLN A 18 21.29 -8.33 -7.11
N ALA A 19 21.35 -7.00 -7.30
CA ALA A 19 22.07 -6.11 -6.39
C ALA A 19 21.54 -6.22 -4.94
N LEU A 20 20.22 -6.25 -4.76
CA LEU A 20 19.59 -6.42 -3.45
C LEU A 20 19.85 -7.79 -2.83
N ASN A 21 20.03 -8.85 -3.64
CA ASN A 21 20.41 -10.17 -3.13
C ASN A 21 21.86 -10.20 -2.61
N CYS A 22 22.72 -9.29 -3.05
CA CYS A 22 24.08 -9.15 -2.50
C CYS A 22 24.10 -8.47 -1.12
N CYS A 23 23.08 -7.67 -0.78
CA CYS A 23 22.95 -6.97 0.50
C CYS A 23 22.55 -7.91 1.64
N THR A 24 23.49 -8.76 2.06
CA THR A 24 23.27 -9.82 3.06
C THR A 24 23.52 -9.37 4.50
N ASP A 25 24.49 -8.48 4.72
CA ASP A 25 24.85 -7.88 6.01
C ASP A 25 25.41 -6.45 5.81
N GLU A 26 25.77 -5.76 6.90
CA GLU A 26 26.26 -4.37 6.84
C GLU A 26 27.52 -4.22 5.98
N GLU A 27 28.44 -5.20 5.98
CA GLU A 27 29.65 -5.18 5.15
C GLU A 27 29.31 -5.27 3.65
N HIS A 28 28.24 -5.99 3.32
CA HIS A 28 27.75 -6.14 1.96
C HIS A 28 26.64 -5.15 1.57
N GLY A 29 26.48 -4.06 2.34
CA GLY A 29 25.61 -2.94 1.99
C GLY A 29 24.19 -3.00 2.53
N LYS A 30 23.87 -3.94 3.43
CA LYS A 30 22.57 -3.97 4.14
C LYS A 30 22.39 -2.70 4.98
N GLY A 31 21.19 -2.12 4.92
CA GLY A 31 20.82 -0.91 5.68
C GLY A 31 21.41 0.38 5.13
N THR A 32 22.15 0.32 4.02
CA THR A 32 22.76 1.51 3.40
C THR A 32 21.78 2.27 2.52
N GLN A 33 22.11 3.54 2.26
CA GLN A 33 21.39 4.34 1.25
C GLN A 33 21.48 3.72 -0.15
N THR A 34 22.55 3.00 -0.47
CA THR A 34 22.69 2.28 -1.73
C THR A 34 21.68 1.14 -1.87
N GLU A 35 21.41 0.39 -0.79
CA GLU A 35 20.31 -0.59 -0.77
C GLU A 35 18.97 0.11 -0.99
N ALA A 36 18.73 1.26 -0.34
CA ALA A 36 17.49 2.02 -0.52
C ALA A 36 17.31 2.55 -1.97
N GLU A 37 18.38 2.96 -2.65
CA GLU A 37 18.32 3.37 -4.05
C GLU A 37 18.05 2.17 -4.98
N ALA A 38 18.63 1.00 -4.70
CA ALA A 38 18.32 -0.22 -5.44
C ALA A 38 16.84 -0.63 -5.26
N GLU A 39 16.29 -0.50 -4.04
CA GLU A 39 14.86 -0.66 -3.76
C GLU A 39 14.00 0.33 -4.57
N ARG A 40 14.38 1.62 -4.61
CA ARG A 40 13.69 2.65 -5.40
C ARG A 40 13.65 2.32 -6.88
N LEU A 41 14.81 1.93 -7.44
CA LEU A 41 14.93 1.55 -8.86
C LEU A 41 14.07 0.34 -9.19
N LEU A 42 14.09 -0.69 -8.32
CA LEU A 42 13.27 -1.88 -8.48
C LEU A 42 11.78 -1.53 -8.52
N LEU A 43 11.30 -0.71 -7.58
CA LEU A 43 9.89 -0.29 -7.54
C LEU A 43 9.52 0.52 -8.77
N PHE A 44 10.30 1.54 -9.12
CA PHE A 44 10.02 2.40 -10.27
C PHE A 44 9.96 1.61 -11.58
N ALA A 45 10.93 0.72 -11.82
CA ALA A 45 10.94 -0.10 -13.02
C ALA A 45 9.77 -1.08 -13.06
N THR A 46 9.35 -1.62 -11.91
CA THR A 46 8.18 -2.50 -11.78
C THR A 46 6.89 -1.77 -12.14
N GLU A 47 6.66 -0.59 -11.56
CA GLU A 47 5.48 0.23 -11.86
C GLU A 47 5.47 0.71 -13.32
N LYS A 48 6.60 1.19 -13.83
CA LYS A 48 6.71 1.65 -15.23
C LYS A 48 6.42 0.51 -16.20
N ARG A 49 6.97 -0.69 -15.95
CA ARG A 49 6.69 -1.88 -16.76
C ARG A 49 5.20 -2.26 -16.73
N ALA A 50 4.56 -2.21 -15.56
CA ALA A 50 3.14 -2.53 -15.42
C ALA A 50 2.25 -1.59 -16.25
N VAL A 51 2.53 -0.28 -16.21
CA VAL A 51 1.78 0.71 -16.99
C VAL A 51 2.00 0.54 -18.50
N LEU A 52 3.25 0.28 -18.93
CA LEU A 52 3.55 0.04 -20.36
C LEU A 52 2.84 -1.23 -20.88
N LEU A 53 2.81 -2.30 -20.07
CA LEU A 53 2.08 -3.52 -20.42
C LEU A 53 0.57 -3.28 -20.55
N ALA A 54 -0.02 -2.49 -19.64
CA ALA A 54 -1.42 -2.11 -19.71
C ALA A 54 -1.72 -1.33 -21.00
N GLU A 55 -0.84 -0.40 -21.38
CA GLU A 55 -1.00 0.38 -22.62
C GLU A 55 -0.88 -0.50 -23.88
N ILE A 56 0.07 -1.44 -23.93
CA ILE A 56 0.16 -2.39 -25.04
C ILE A 56 -1.12 -3.24 -25.16
N ASN A 57 -1.65 -3.72 -24.04
CA ASN A 57 -2.87 -4.52 -24.04
C ASN A 57 -4.07 -3.70 -24.52
N LYS A 58 -4.15 -2.43 -24.11
CA LYS A 58 -5.16 -1.49 -24.60
C LYS A 58 -5.05 -1.30 -26.12
N LEU A 59 -3.86 -1.01 -26.64
CA LEU A 59 -3.62 -0.83 -28.07
C LEU A 59 -3.92 -2.09 -28.90
N LYS A 60 -3.70 -3.29 -28.34
CA LYS A 60 -4.07 -4.57 -28.98
C LYS A 60 -5.58 -4.81 -29.00
N SER A 61 -6.31 -4.26 -28.03
CA SER A 61 -7.76 -4.39 -27.92
C SER A 61 -8.54 -3.37 -28.75
N GLU A 62 -7.91 -2.24 -29.11
CA GLU A 62 -8.47 -1.25 -30.00
C GLU A 62 -8.37 -1.75 -31.45
N GLY A 63 -9.52 -2.13 -32.05
CA GLY A 63 -9.62 -2.52 -33.46
C GLY A 63 -9.31 -1.36 -34.43
N PRO A 64 -9.34 -1.59 -35.76
CA PRO A 64 -9.02 -0.55 -36.74
C PRO A 64 -9.88 0.70 -36.52
N GLN A 65 -9.22 1.83 -36.22
CA GLN A 65 -9.88 3.11 -35.97
C GLN A 65 -10.80 3.48 -37.15
N LYS A 66 -12.11 3.54 -36.90
CA LYS A 66 -12.99 4.38 -37.73
C LYS A 66 -12.57 5.83 -37.46
N ARG A 67 -12.01 6.49 -38.48
CA ARG A 67 -11.77 7.94 -38.43
C ARG A 67 -13.07 8.63 -37.98
N PRO A 68 -13.04 9.45 -36.92
CA PRO A 68 -14.19 10.28 -36.58
C PRO A 68 -14.50 11.16 -37.80
N GLN A 69 -15.73 11.10 -38.31
CA GLN A 69 -16.19 12.13 -39.23
C GLN A 69 -16.27 13.44 -38.45
N PRO A 70 -15.72 14.55 -38.96
CA PRO A 70 -15.80 15.82 -38.27
C PRO A 70 -17.25 16.29 -38.25
N SER A 71 -17.91 16.22 -37.09
CA SER A 71 -19.17 16.91 -36.86
C SER A 71 -18.89 18.42 -36.80
N ALA A 72 -19.62 19.20 -37.61
CA ALA A 72 -19.37 20.61 -37.88
C ALA A 72 -19.53 21.59 -36.69
N HIS A 73 -19.64 21.10 -35.45
CA HIS A 73 -19.86 21.93 -34.25
C HIS A 73 -19.08 21.49 -33.00
N GLU A 74 -17.94 20.80 -33.14
CA GLU A 74 -17.06 20.55 -32.00
C GLU A 74 -16.05 21.71 -31.81
N SER A 75 -16.25 22.48 -30.74
CA SER A 75 -15.24 23.41 -30.22
C SER A 75 -13.93 22.65 -30.00
N THR A 76 -12.86 23.07 -30.67
CA THR A 76 -11.54 22.48 -30.48
C THR A 76 -11.11 22.72 -29.03
N PRO A 77 -10.75 21.67 -28.26
CA PRO A 77 -10.34 21.85 -26.87
C PRO A 77 -9.04 22.65 -26.81
N SER A 78 -8.99 23.63 -25.92
CA SER A 78 -7.77 24.40 -25.65
C SER A 78 -6.66 23.48 -25.15
N ARG A 79 -5.46 23.63 -25.71
CA ARG A 79 -4.26 22.90 -25.26
C ARG A 79 -3.48 23.77 -24.27
N GLY A 80 -2.91 23.15 -23.25
CA GLY A 80 -2.09 23.82 -22.24
C GLY A 80 -1.11 22.85 -21.59
N LEU A 81 -0.11 23.41 -20.91
CA LEU A 81 0.87 22.67 -20.12
C LEU A 81 0.54 22.82 -18.64
N ILE A 82 0.57 21.71 -17.91
CA ILE A 82 0.46 21.70 -16.45
C ILE A 82 1.85 21.37 -15.90
N SER A 83 2.33 22.16 -14.95
CA SER A 83 3.56 21.88 -14.21
C SER A 83 3.27 21.85 -12.71
N ILE A 84 3.95 20.96 -11.99
CA ILE A 84 4.14 21.08 -10.55
C ILE A 84 5.60 21.28 -10.27
N SER A 85 5.85 22.17 -9.33
CA SER A 85 7.13 22.44 -8.69
C SER A 85 6.92 22.45 -7.18
N GLU A 86 8.02 22.45 -6.42
CA GLU A 86 8.01 22.63 -4.96
C GLU A 86 7.12 21.62 -4.23
N ILE A 87 7.42 20.33 -4.41
CA ILE A 87 6.63 19.27 -3.77
C ILE A 87 7.08 19.13 -2.31
N PHE A 88 6.10 19.24 -1.40
CA PHE A 88 6.29 19.06 0.04
C PHE A 88 5.46 17.88 0.55
N LEU A 89 6.06 17.04 1.39
CA LEU A 89 5.37 15.99 2.13
C LEU A 89 5.48 16.27 3.64
N PRO A 90 4.44 16.85 4.27
CA PRO A 90 4.42 17.09 5.71
C PRO A 90 4.51 15.78 6.49
N ILE A 91 5.37 15.76 7.51
CA ILE A 91 5.61 14.63 8.39
C ILE A 91 5.14 14.98 9.80
N LYS A 92 4.51 14.02 10.48
CA LYS A 92 4.01 14.25 11.84
C LYS A 92 5.16 14.60 12.80
N PRO A 93 5.01 15.63 13.64
CA PRO A 93 6.04 16.02 14.63
C PRO A 93 6.48 14.87 15.54
N ASP A 94 5.54 14.06 16.02
CA ASP A 94 5.82 12.92 16.89
C ASP A 94 6.72 11.89 16.22
N PHE A 95 6.55 11.70 14.90
CA PHE A 95 7.39 10.78 14.12
C PHE A 95 8.80 11.33 14.00
N ILE A 96 8.96 12.61 13.65
CA ILE A 96 10.27 13.27 13.60
C ILE A 96 10.98 13.14 14.96
N CYS A 97 10.27 13.47 16.05
CA CYS A 97 10.79 13.36 17.41
C CYS A 97 11.24 11.92 17.74
N SER A 98 10.43 10.92 17.38
CA SER A 98 10.77 9.51 17.62
C SER A 98 12.06 9.08 16.91
N THR A 99 12.29 9.58 15.68
CA THR A 99 13.52 9.29 14.93
C THR A 99 14.74 9.99 15.51
N SER A 100 14.58 11.21 16.06
CA SER A 100 15.67 11.91 16.74
C SER A 100 16.04 11.29 18.09
N GLN A 101 15.07 10.71 18.81
CA GLN A 101 15.33 10.02 20.08
C GLN A 101 16.00 8.66 19.90
N ARG A 102 15.82 8.02 18.74
CA ARG A 102 16.39 6.69 18.43
C ARG A 102 16.98 6.67 17.02
N PRO A 103 18.07 7.42 16.76
CA PRO A 103 18.64 7.54 15.42
C PRO A 103 19.16 6.20 14.88
N ASP A 104 19.55 5.28 15.76
CA ASP A 104 20.05 3.95 15.38
C ASP A 104 18.96 2.91 15.14
N ALA A 105 17.68 3.22 15.35
CA ALA A 105 16.61 2.22 15.24
C ALA A 105 16.27 1.86 13.79
N ALA A 106 16.15 2.86 12.92
CA ALA A 106 15.84 2.67 11.51
C ALA A 106 16.11 3.92 10.67
N ASN A 107 16.50 3.70 9.42
CA ASN A 107 16.51 4.73 8.39
C ASN A 107 15.16 4.76 7.67
N TYR A 108 14.60 5.96 7.47
CA TYR A 108 13.33 6.17 6.79
C TYR A 108 13.52 6.96 5.51
N TYR A 109 13.09 6.38 4.40
CA TYR A 109 13.19 6.97 3.07
C TYR A 109 11.82 7.12 2.45
N PHE A 110 11.64 8.20 1.70
CA PHE A 110 10.43 8.51 0.97
C PHE A 110 10.78 8.90 -0.46
N PHE A 111 9.93 8.54 -1.41
CA PHE A 111 9.99 9.11 -2.75
C PHE A 111 8.61 9.13 -3.39
N ILE A 112 8.49 9.87 -4.48
CA ILE A 112 7.23 10.10 -5.15
C ILE A 112 7.36 9.66 -6.60
N ILE A 113 6.39 8.89 -7.08
CA ILE A 113 6.20 8.61 -8.50
C ILE A 113 5.16 9.59 -9.04
N ILE A 114 5.50 10.27 -10.13
CA ILE A 114 4.63 11.23 -10.82
C ILE A 114 4.41 10.72 -12.24
N ARG A 115 3.16 10.64 -12.69
CA ARG A 115 2.83 10.11 -14.01
C ARG A 115 1.68 10.83 -14.72
N ALA A 116 1.80 10.89 -16.05
CA ALA A 116 0.82 11.40 -17.00
C ALA A 116 0.72 10.44 -18.20
N GLY A 117 -0.04 9.36 -18.03
CA GLY A 117 -0.12 8.27 -19.00
C GLY A 117 1.05 7.28 -18.88
N ALA A 118 1.25 6.45 -19.91
CA ALA A 118 2.21 5.35 -19.87
C ALA A 118 3.66 5.74 -20.15
N GLU A 119 3.87 6.76 -20.97
CA GLU A 119 5.21 7.17 -21.40
C GLU A 119 5.82 8.25 -20.49
N ASN A 120 4.97 9.09 -19.88
CA ASN A 120 5.42 10.18 -19.00
C ASN A 120 5.31 9.74 -17.55
N MET A 121 6.36 9.09 -17.04
CA MET A 121 6.46 8.66 -15.65
C MET A 121 7.86 8.95 -15.12
N VAL A 122 7.94 9.61 -13.96
CA VAL A 122 9.19 9.96 -13.29
C VAL A 122 9.11 9.61 -11.80
N ALA A 123 10.27 9.41 -11.19
CA ALA A 123 10.40 9.25 -9.74
C ALA A 123 11.32 10.33 -9.18
N THR A 124 10.94 10.91 -8.04
CA THR A 124 11.82 11.81 -7.30
C THR A 124 13.04 11.05 -6.75
N PRO A 125 14.14 11.75 -6.43
CA PRO A 125 15.18 11.19 -5.58
C PRO A 125 14.62 10.74 -4.22
N LEU A 126 15.37 9.89 -3.51
CA LEU A 126 15.06 9.57 -2.13
C LEU A 126 15.17 10.83 -1.26
N ALA A 127 14.16 11.04 -0.43
CA ALA A 127 14.17 12.00 0.66
C ALA A 127 14.20 11.25 1.99
N SER A 128 14.92 11.79 2.96
CA SER A 128 14.95 11.29 4.32
C SER A 128 14.80 12.44 5.31
N ILE A 129 14.44 12.12 6.56
CA ILE A 129 14.31 13.11 7.63
C ILE A 129 15.65 13.82 7.87
N SER A 130 16.78 13.12 7.77
CA SER A 130 18.10 13.67 8.05
C SER A 130 18.65 14.55 6.91
N SER A 131 18.19 14.36 5.67
CA SER A 131 18.79 15.02 4.50
C SER A 131 17.89 16.02 3.77
N SER A 132 16.57 15.97 3.96
CA SER A 132 15.62 16.56 2.99
C SER A 132 14.49 17.37 3.62
N MET A 133 14.59 17.69 4.91
CA MET A 133 13.56 18.43 5.64
C MET A 133 13.69 19.95 5.53
N LYS A 134 12.54 20.63 5.42
CA LYS A 134 12.38 22.06 5.62
C LYS A 134 11.21 22.29 6.57
N GLY A 135 11.51 22.64 7.82
CA GLY A 135 10.50 22.68 8.88
C GLY A 135 10.01 21.27 9.22
N ASP A 136 8.71 21.02 9.08
CA ASP A 136 8.05 19.73 9.34
C ASP A 136 7.76 18.92 8.06
N ALA A 137 8.25 19.34 6.90
CA ALA A 137 7.99 18.68 5.62
C ALA A 137 9.26 18.22 4.90
N LEU A 138 9.18 17.08 4.23
CA LEU A 138 10.18 16.64 3.25
C LEU A 138 10.00 17.41 1.94
N THR A 139 11.12 17.82 1.35
CA THR A 139 11.17 18.58 0.10
C THR A 139 11.65 17.71 -1.05
N PHE A 140 11.01 17.83 -2.21
CA PHE A 140 11.43 17.13 -3.42
C PHE A 140 11.67 18.16 -4.54
N PRO A 141 12.88 18.18 -5.15
CA PRO A 141 13.24 19.20 -6.16
C PRO A 141 12.62 18.95 -7.54
N THR A 142 11.89 17.85 -7.72
CA THR A 142 11.39 17.41 -9.02
C THR A 142 10.28 18.31 -9.54
N THR A 143 10.42 18.75 -10.79
CA THR A 143 9.39 19.49 -11.54
C THR A 143 8.90 18.63 -12.70
N PHE A 144 7.59 18.50 -12.90
CA PHE A 144 7.03 17.61 -13.93
C PHE A 144 5.62 18.00 -14.40
N THR A 145 5.15 17.40 -15.50
CA THR A 145 3.77 17.50 -16.04
C THR A 145 2.98 16.23 -15.72
N LEU A 146 1.80 16.36 -15.12
CA LEU A 146 1.27 15.28 -14.26
C LEU A 146 -0.24 15.17 -14.20
N ILE A 147 -0.66 13.95 -13.84
CA ILE A 147 -2.05 13.57 -13.61
C ILE A 147 -2.17 12.73 -12.33
N TYR A 148 -1.17 11.89 -12.00
CA TYR A 148 -1.18 11.04 -10.80
C TYR A 148 0.12 11.18 -10.01
N VAL A 149 -0.01 11.17 -8.69
CA VAL A 149 1.06 11.24 -7.70
C VAL A 149 0.92 10.05 -6.75
N ASP A 150 1.95 9.24 -6.61
CA ASP A 150 2.00 8.08 -5.72
C ASP A 150 3.20 8.24 -4.77
N VAL A 151 2.97 8.27 -3.46
CA VAL A 151 3.97 8.48 -2.40
C VAL A 151 4.34 7.16 -1.76
N TYR A 152 5.63 6.87 -1.70
CA TYR A 152 6.16 5.61 -1.16
C TYR A 152 7.07 5.85 0.03
N SER A 153 7.10 4.90 0.96
CA SER A 153 8.01 4.90 2.11
C SER A 153 8.74 3.57 2.28
N LEU A 154 9.97 3.62 2.77
CA LEU A 154 10.79 2.46 3.16
C LEU A 154 11.33 2.70 4.58
N ALA A 155 11.27 1.66 5.42
CA ALA A 155 11.92 1.63 6.72
C ALA A 155 12.99 0.54 6.73
N GLN A 156 14.26 0.94 6.80
CA GLN A 156 15.40 0.03 6.96
C GLN A 156 15.81 -0.03 8.42
N ARG A 157 15.47 -1.12 9.10
CA ARG A 157 15.88 -1.32 10.50
C ARG A 157 17.36 -1.70 10.55
N LYS A 158 18.09 -1.11 11.48
CA LYS A 158 19.45 -1.51 11.81
C LYS A 158 19.37 -2.61 12.85
N GLU A 159 19.93 -3.79 12.57
CA GLU A 159 19.99 -4.85 13.58
C GLU A 159 21.00 -4.45 14.66
N SER A 160 20.52 -4.22 15.89
CA SER A 160 21.42 -4.05 17.04
C SER A 160 22.04 -5.40 17.37
N SER A 161 23.35 -5.54 17.21
CA SER A 161 24.12 -6.67 17.74
C SER A 161 24.12 -6.62 19.27
N ALA A 162 23.11 -7.24 19.90
CA ALA A 162 23.12 -7.45 21.34
C ALA A 162 24.23 -8.45 21.69
N LEU A 163 25.21 -7.99 22.46
CA LEU A 163 26.22 -8.82 23.14
C LEU A 163 25.55 -9.98 23.88
N ASP A 164 26.01 -11.21 23.65
CA ASP A 164 26.06 -12.21 24.70
C ASP A 164 27.36 -13.04 24.61
N LYS A 165 28.32 -12.69 25.48
CA LYS A 165 29.47 -13.54 25.80
C LYS A 165 29.04 -14.54 26.87
N ARG A 166 28.82 -15.81 26.51
CA ARG A 166 29.15 -16.95 27.39
C ARG A 166 29.43 -18.25 26.64
N LYS A 167 30.67 -18.70 26.79
CA LYS A 167 31.36 -19.95 26.36
C LYS A 167 30.48 -21.20 26.20
N LYS A 168 30.67 -21.93 25.09
CA LYS A 168 31.26 -23.29 25.07
C LYS A 168 31.54 -23.76 23.63
N ALA A 169 32.74 -24.29 23.41
CA ALA A 169 33.14 -24.97 22.19
C ALA A 169 32.43 -26.33 22.06
N SER A 170 31.80 -26.61 20.91
CA SER A 170 31.57 -27.96 20.40
C SER A 170 31.25 -27.91 18.91
N LYS A 171 31.78 -28.86 18.15
CA LYS A 171 31.69 -28.96 16.70
C LYS A 171 30.27 -29.30 16.21
N THR A 172 30.02 -28.95 14.94
CA THR A 172 29.06 -29.52 13.97
C THR A 172 27.56 -29.24 14.13
N LYS A 173 27.01 -28.35 13.27
CA LYS A 173 26.16 -28.68 12.10
C LYS A 173 25.52 -27.38 11.54
N ASN A 174 25.43 -27.33 10.21
CA ASN A 174 24.78 -26.28 9.42
C ASN A 174 23.46 -25.81 10.01
N ASN A 175 23.32 -24.51 10.27
CA ASN A 175 22.04 -23.82 10.34
C ASN A 175 22.22 -22.39 9.82
N LYS A 176 22.09 -22.21 8.51
CA LYS A 176 21.88 -20.90 7.89
C LYS A 176 20.38 -20.59 7.96
N LEU A 177 19.95 -19.74 8.90
CA LEU A 177 18.63 -19.11 8.85
C LEU A 177 18.69 -17.73 9.53
N SER A 178 18.81 -16.68 8.71
CA SER A 178 18.21 -15.35 8.93
C SER A 178 18.48 -14.50 7.69
N ALA A 179 17.71 -14.72 6.64
CA ALA A 179 17.50 -13.74 5.58
C ALA A 179 16.14 -14.09 4.97
N LEU A 180 15.23 -13.12 4.90
CA LEU A 180 14.09 -13.23 3.99
C LEU A 180 14.64 -13.21 2.54
N ALA A 181 15.16 -14.36 2.10
CA ALA A 181 15.41 -14.65 0.71
C ALA A 181 14.12 -15.27 0.14
N SER A 182 13.63 -14.69 -0.96
CA SER A 182 12.54 -15.29 -1.73
C SER A 182 12.85 -16.76 -2.06
N PRO A 183 11.86 -17.67 -2.05
CA PRO A 183 12.06 -19.11 -2.29
C PRO A 183 12.68 -19.51 -3.64
N GLY A 184 12.93 -18.55 -4.55
CA GLY A 184 13.31 -18.79 -5.95
C GLY A 184 14.82 -18.95 -6.24
N GLY A 185 15.66 -19.03 -5.21
CA GLY A 185 17.12 -19.15 -5.39
C GLY A 185 17.83 -17.83 -5.75
N PRO A 186 19.15 -17.86 -6.05
CA PRO A 186 19.98 -16.65 -6.24
C PRO A 186 19.52 -15.74 -7.40
N ASN A 187 18.87 -16.33 -8.42
CA ASN A 187 18.34 -15.59 -9.58
C ASN A 187 16.90 -15.07 -9.36
N ALA A 188 16.35 -15.18 -8.14
CA ALA A 188 14.98 -14.76 -7.86
C ALA A 188 14.84 -13.24 -8.03
N VAL A 189 13.83 -12.86 -8.81
CA VAL A 189 13.35 -11.47 -8.89
C VAL A 189 12.65 -11.13 -7.58
N ARG A 190 13.01 -10.00 -6.98
CA ARG A 190 12.43 -9.51 -5.73
C ARG A 190 11.26 -8.57 -6.03
N THR A 191 10.43 -8.38 -5.03
CA THR A 191 9.53 -7.22 -4.96
C THR A 191 10.17 -6.18 -4.06
N SER A 192 10.04 -4.90 -4.41
CA SER A 192 10.60 -3.85 -3.57
C SER A 192 9.92 -3.80 -2.21
N ASN A 193 10.69 -3.43 -1.18
CA ASN A 193 10.21 -3.19 0.18
C ASN A 193 9.56 -1.81 0.37
N PHE A 194 9.59 -0.93 -0.64
CA PHE A 194 8.83 0.32 -0.58
C PHE A 194 7.33 0.05 -0.57
N VAL A 195 6.62 0.76 0.31
CA VAL A 195 5.17 0.65 0.46
C VAL A 195 4.51 1.94 0.01
N LEU A 196 3.42 1.83 -0.76
CA LEU A 196 2.57 2.96 -1.13
C LEU A 196 1.86 3.48 0.12
N VAL A 197 2.16 4.72 0.54
CA VAL A 197 1.58 5.35 1.73
C VAL A 197 0.53 6.42 1.42
N GLY A 198 0.44 6.85 0.17
CA GLY A 198 -0.64 7.72 -0.28
C GLY A 198 -0.58 7.98 -1.78
N SER A 199 -1.71 8.35 -2.37
CA SER A 199 -1.76 8.72 -3.78
C SER A 199 -2.73 9.88 -4.00
N HIS A 200 -2.61 10.59 -5.11
CA HIS A 200 -3.58 11.62 -5.47
C HIS A 200 -3.64 11.79 -6.98
N LYS A 201 -4.85 12.00 -7.51
CA LYS A 201 -5.06 12.34 -8.91
C LYS A 201 -5.34 13.83 -9.04
N LEU A 202 -4.50 14.50 -9.82
CA LEU A 202 -4.66 15.91 -10.12
C LEU A 202 -5.47 16.07 -11.41
N SER A 203 -6.36 17.05 -11.40
CA SER A 203 -7.28 17.33 -12.48
C SER A 203 -7.38 18.84 -12.71
N LEU A 204 -8.21 19.26 -13.67
CA LEU A 204 -8.43 20.68 -13.95
C LEU A 204 -8.90 21.45 -12.70
N SER A 205 -9.70 20.82 -11.83
CA SER A 205 -10.16 21.44 -10.58
C SER A 205 -9.07 21.59 -9.52
N SER A 206 -7.92 20.94 -9.70
CA SER A 206 -6.77 21.03 -8.79
C SER A 206 -5.90 22.26 -9.06
N ILE A 207 -6.11 22.95 -10.19
CA ILE A 207 -5.33 24.14 -10.55
C ILE A 207 -5.60 25.26 -9.54
N GLY A 208 -4.52 25.90 -9.07
CA GLY A 208 -4.58 26.95 -8.05
C GLY A 208 -4.62 26.43 -6.60
N CYS A 209 -4.81 25.13 -6.39
CA CYS A 209 -4.64 24.51 -5.07
C CYS A 209 -3.17 24.14 -4.83
N ASN A 210 -2.72 24.31 -3.58
CA ASN A 210 -1.36 23.98 -3.14
C ASN A 210 -1.32 22.95 -1.99
N LYS A 211 -2.47 22.39 -1.62
CA LYS A 211 -2.60 21.37 -0.58
C LYS A 211 -3.59 20.32 -1.04
N PHE A 212 -3.17 19.06 -0.97
CA PHE A 212 -3.96 17.92 -1.41
C PHE A 212 -3.94 16.85 -0.33
N LEU A 213 -5.09 16.22 -0.10
CA LEU A 213 -5.19 15.04 0.75
C LEU A 213 -4.88 13.81 -0.10
N LEU A 214 -4.05 12.90 0.42
CA LEU A 214 -3.73 11.64 -0.26
C LEU A 214 -4.87 10.61 -0.04
N ASP A 215 -5.28 9.92 -1.10
CA ASP A 215 -6.46 9.06 -1.24
C ASP A 215 -6.29 7.60 -0.74
N LYS A 216 -7.45 6.91 -0.55
CA LYS A 216 -7.77 5.60 0.09
C LYS A 216 -6.68 4.59 0.37
N THR A 217 -6.82 3.96 1.54
CA THR A 217 -6.13 2.73 1.93
C THR A 217 -6.94 1.95 3.04
N MET A 218 -6.75 0.65 3.29
CA MET A 218 -7.39 -0.29 4.27
C MET A 218 -6.38 -0.66 5.36
N PHE A 219 -6.72 -0.53 6.65
CA PHE A 219 -5.73 -0.73 7.71
C PHE A 219 -5.40 -2.21 7.93
N GLU A 220 -4.14 -2.57 7.77
CA GLU A 220 -3.56 -3.89 8.02
C GLU A 220 -2.35 -3.72 8.94
N ASP A 221 -2.09 -4.70 9.80
CA ASP A 221 -0.85 -4.78 10.57
C ASP A 221 0.25 -5.36 9.68
N VAL A 222 1.31 -4.61 9.46
CA VAL A 222 2.51 -5.03 8.73
C VAL A 222 3.70 -4.98 9.69
N SER A 223 4.10 -6.14 10.19
CA SER A 223 5.28 -6.31 11.06
C SER A 223 5.23 -5.49 12.37
N GLY A 224 4.04 -5.35 12.97
CA GLY A 224 3.79 -4.62 14.21
C GLY A 224 3.47 -3.13 14.01
N PHE A 225 3.24 -2.70 12.77
CA PHE A 225 2.94 -1.31 12.41
C PHE A 225 1.65 -1.25 11.62
N GLY A 226 0.80 -0.30 11.99
CA GLY A 226 -0.45 -0.06 11.32
C GLY A 226 -0.24 0.63 9.98
N ALA A 227 -0.51 -0.07 8.88
CA ALA A 227 -0.38 0.46 7.53
C ALA A 227 -1.72 0.38 6.82
N TRP A 228 -2.10 1.42 6.10
CA TRP A 228 -3.29 1.36 5.29
C TRP A 228 -2.91 0.93 3.85
N HIS A 229 -3.70 0.06 3.17
CA HIS A 229 -3.54 -0.38 1.77
C HIS A 229 -4.76 -0.16 0.86
N ARG A 230 -4.63 0.45 -0.34
CA ARG A 230 -5.78 0.64 -1.24
C ARG A 230 -6.23 -0.71 -1.78
N ARG A 231 -7.53 -1.00 -1.68
CA ARG A 231 -8.11 -2.25 -2.16
C ARG A 231 -9.38 -2.00 -2.99
N TRP A 232 -9.57 -2.83 -3.99
CA TRP A 232 -10.86 -3.00 -4.66
C TRP A 232 -11.73 -3.90 -3.80
N CYS A 233 -12.81 -3.37 -3.23
CA CYS A 233 -13.71 -4.11 -2.34
C CYS A 233 -15.05 -4.34 -3.02
N VAL A 234 -15.51 -5.59 -2.98
CA VAL A 234 -16.82 -5.99 -3.52
C VAL A 234 -17.62 -6.64 -2.41
N LEU A 235 -18.81 -6.11 -2.16
CA LEU A 235 -19.82 -6.73 -1.30
C LEU A 235 -20.65 -7.70 -2.14
N SER A 236 -20.58 -8.99 -1.83
CA SER A 236 -21.39 -10.02 -2.50
C SER A 236 -21.92 -11.01 -1.47
N GLY A 237 -23.25 -11.23 -1.50
CA GLY A 237 -23.95 -11.92 -0.43
C GLY A 237 -23.69 -11.24 0.91
N TYR A 238 -23.13 -11.99 1.86
CA TYR A 238 -22.74 -11.51 3.18
C TYR A 238 -21.22 -11.34 3.38
N CYS A 239 -20.44 -11.29 2.30
CA CYS A 239 -18.99 -11.14 2.39
C CYS A 239 -18.50 -9.90 1.65
N ILE A 240 -17.55 -9.17 2.26
CA ILE A 240 -16.70 -8.22 1.55
C ILE A 240 -15.47 -8.98 1.09
N SER A 241 -15.28 -9.12 -0.22
CA SER A 241 -14.05 -9.66 -0.80
C SER A 241 -13.21 -8.51 -1.33
N TYR A 242 -11.88 -8.59 -1.20
CA TYR A 242 -11.01 -7.50 -1.63
C TYR A 242 -9.76 -7.94 -2.39
N TRP A 243 -9.36 -7.11 -3.35
CA TRP A 243 -8.21 -7.29 -4.23
C TRP A 243 -7.38 -6.01 -4.28
N THR A 244 -6.21 -6.04 -4.94
CA THR A 244 -5.41 -4.82 -5.16
C THR A 244 -6.08 -3.91 -6.18
N TYR A 245 -6.56 -4.47 -7.29
CA TYR A 245 -7.15 -3.70 -8.39
C TYR A 245 -8.49 -4.29 -8.87
N PRO A 246 -9.36 -3.51 -9.55
CA PRO A 246 -10.63 -4.01 -10.09
C PRO A 246 -10.49 -5.19 -11.05
N ASP A 247 -9.49 -5.16 -11.94
CA ASP A 247 -9.26 -6.22 -12.94
C ASP A 247 -8.94 -7.59 -12.32
N ASP A 248 -8.44 -7.59 -11.09
CA ASP A 248 -8.08 -8.81 -10.38
C ASP A 248 -9.31 -9.65 -10.00
N GLU A 249 -10.47 -9.03 -9.82
CA GLU A 249 -11.72 -9.70 -9.40
C GLU A 249 -12.07 -10.87 -10.32
N LYS A 250 -11.82 -10.71 -11.64
CA LYS A 250 -12.13 -11.71 -12.66
C LYS A 250 -10.97 -12.67 -12.95
N ARG A 251 -9.77 -12.37 -12.44
CA ARG A 251 -8.52 -13.05 -12.82
C ARG A 251 -7.94 -13.91 -11.70
N LYS A 252 -8.15 -13.53 -10.44
CA LYS A 252 -7.56 -14.21 -9.28
C LYS A 252 -8.47 -14.21 -8.07
N ASN A 253 -8.15 -15.10 -7.13
CA ASN A 253 -8.83 -15.14 -5.83
C ASN A 253 -8.61 -13.85 -5.04
N PRO A 254 -9.58 -13.43 -4.21
CA PRO A 254 -9.42 -12.27 -3.34
C PRO A 254 -8.28 -12.47 -2.36
N ILE A 255 -7.64 -11.35 -2.00
CA ILE A 255 -6.58 -11.31 -0.99
C ILE A 255 -7.13 -11.72 0.37
N GLY A 256 -8.35 -11.28 0.67
CA GLY A 256 -9.06 -11.69 1.87
C GLY A 256 -10.56 -11.49 1.75
N ARG A 257 -11.27 -12.01 2.74
CA ARG A 257 -12.72 -11.92 2.85
C ARG A 257 -13.11 -11.57 4.29
N ILE A 258 -14.00 -10.61 4.41
CA ILE A 258 -14.65 -10.25 5.66
C ILE A 258 -16.07 -10.82 5.61
N ASN A 259 -16.36 -11.79 6.46
CA ASN A 259 -17.67 -12.43 6.54
C ASN A 259 -18.56 -11.69 7.56
N LEU A 260 -19.65 -11.08 7.10
CA LEU A 260 -20.59 -10.33 7.95
C LEU A 260 -21.41 -11.23 8.89
N ALA A 261 -21.54 -12.54 8.63
CA ALA A 261 -22.15 -13.46 9.58
C ALA A 261 -21.36 -13.48 10.91
N ASN A 262 -20.05 -13.28 10.83
CA ASN A 262 -19.19 -13.22 12.01
C ASN A 262 -19.21 -11.84 12.70
N CYS A 263 -20.00 -10.88 12.21
CA CYS A 263 -19.97 -9.52 12.74
C CYS A 263 -20.71 -9.43 14.08
N THR A 264 -20.01 -8.96 15.11
CA THR A 264 -20.57 -8.77 16.46
C THR A 264 -21.30 -7.44 16.60
N SER A 265 -20.93 -6.43 15.80
CA SER A 265 -21.53 -5.10 15.85
C SER A 265 -23.00 -5.15 15.42
N ARG A 266 -23.92 -4.63 16.25
CA ARG A 266 -25.34 -4.52 15.90
C ARG A 266 -25.56 -3.66 14.65
N LYS A 267 -24.71 -2.67 14.45
CA LYS A 267 -24.71 -1.77 13.30
C LYS A 267 -23.27 -1.44 12.95
N ILE A 268 -22.97 -1.31 11.66
CA ILE A 268 -21.73 -0.73 11.15
C ILE A 268 -21.84 0.77 11.25
N GLU A 269 -20.84 1.36 11.91
CA GLU A 269 -20.78 2.77 12.25
C GLU A 269 -19.42 3.38 11.87
N PRO A 270 -19.30 4.71 11.84
CA PRO A 270 -18.00 5.35 11.70
C PRO A 270 -17.03 4.87 12.77
N ALA A 271 -15.77 4.68 12.42
CA ALA A 271 -14.75 4.29 13.40
C ALA A 271 -14.63 5.36 14.50
N ASN A 272 -14.44 4.92 15.74
CA ASN A 272 -14.27 5.83 16.87
C ASN A 272 -13.01 6.69 16.65
N ARG A 273 -13.17 8.01 16.72
CA ARG A 273 -12.11 8.99 16.46
C ARG A 273 -10.96 8.95 17.47
N GLU A 274 -11.19 8.44 18.67
CA GLU A 274 -10.15 8.22 19.68
C GLU A 274 -9.13 7.18 19.22
N PHE A 275 -9.57 6.17 18.47
CA PHE A 275 -8.73 5.05 18.00
C PHE A 275 -8.39 5.16 16.52
N CYS A 276 -9.20 5.86 15.73
CA CYS A 276 -9.02 6.03 14.30
C CYS A 276 -9.21 7.50 13.90
N ALA A 277 -8.10 8.23 13.75
CA ALA A 277 -8.13 9.61 13.29
C ALA A 277 -8.50 9.76 11.79
N ARG A 278 -8.60 8.65 11.05
CA ARG A 278 -8.77 8.69 9.59
C ARG A 278 -10.22 9.04 9.21
N PRO A 279 -10.45 10.12 8.43
CA PRO A 279 -11.80 10.51 8.03
C PRO A 279 -12.43 9.45 7.14
N ASN A 280 -13.76 9.47 7.06
CA ASN A 280 -14.53 8.56 6.20
C ASN A 280 -14.29 7.06 6.47
N THR A 281 -13.79 6.72 7.66
CA THR A 281 -13.58 5.34 8.09
C THR A 281 -14.84 4.77 8.74
N LEU A 282 -15.22 3.56 8.34
CA LEU A 282 -16.18 2.70 9.04
C LEU A 282 -15.45 1.58 9.77
N GLU A 283 -16.02 1.12 10.87
CA GLU A 283 -15.52 -0.01 11.65
C GLU A 283 -16.51 -1.16 11.60
N LEU A 284 -15.98 -2.37 11.44
CA LEU A 284 -16.73 -3.60 11.63
C LEU A 284 -15.88 -4.61 12.41
N ILE A 285 -16.46 -5.15 13.46
CA ILE A 285 -15.82 -6.12 14.34
C ILE A 285 -16.36 -7.50 13.99
N THR A 286 -15.47 -8.43 13.70
CA THR A 286 -15.80 -9.83 13.40
C THR A 286 -15.17 -10.76 14.42
N VAL A 287 -15.86 -11.83 14.78
CA VAL A 287 -15.35 -12.88 15.66
C VAL A 287 -15.54 -14.26 15.05
N ARG A 288 -14.56 -15.13 15.22
CA ARG A 288 -14.62 -16.53 14.78
C ARG A 288 -13.78 -17.42 15.69
N PRO A 289 -13.98 -18.74 15.68
CA PRO A 289 -13.02 -19.66 16.27
C PRO A 289 -11.61 -19.42 15.75
N GLN A 290 -10.65 -19.45 16.66
CA GLN A 290 -9.23 -19.31 16.37
C GLN A 290 -8.77 -20.48 15.51
N ARG A 291 -7.94 -20.19 14.50
CA ARG A 291 -7.37 -21.14 13.56
C ARG A 291 -5.88 -21.29 13.79
N GLU A 292 -5.34 -22.40 13.34
CA GLU A 292 -3.90 -22.65 13.31
C GLU A 292 -3.22 -21.61 12.40
N GLY A 293 -2.43 -20.71 12.99
CA GLY A 293 -1.79 -19.58 12.31
C GLY A 293 -2.32 -18.20 12.73
N ASP A 294 -3.43 -18.12 13.47
CA ASP A 294 -3.88 -16.86 14.04
C ASP A 294 -2.90 -16.37 15.11
N ARG A 295 -2.54 -15.09 15.04
CA ARG A 295 -1.65 -14.42 15.98
C ARG A 295 -2.27 -13.09 16.38
N GLU A 296 -1.90 -12.60 17.56
CA GLU A 296 -2.24 -11.23 17.94
C GLU A 296 -1.56 -10.23 16.99
N THR A 297 -2.33 -9.24 16.57
CA THR A 297 -1.92 -8.14 15.70
C THR A 297 -2.58 -6.85 16.20
N LEU A 298 -2.20 -5.70 15.65
CA LEU A 298 -2.83 -4.42 15.97
C LEU A 298 -4.36 -4.39 15.75
N VAL A 299 -4.86 -5.27 14.88
CA VAL A 299 -6.27 -5.35 14.51
C VAL A 299 -6.95 -6.65 14.94
N SER A 300 -6.22 -7.66 15.40
CA SER A 300 -6.79 -8.96 15.80
C SER A 300 -6.29 -9.38 17.17
N GLN A 301 -7.22 -9.75 18.05
CA GLN A 301 -6.97 -10.26 19.38
C GLN A 301 -7.48 -11.71 19.46
N CYS A 302 -6.65 -12.62 19.98
CA CYS A 302 -7.02 -14.02 20.15
C CYS A 302 -7.19 -14.31 21.65
N LEU A 303 -8.42 -14.52 22.10
CA LEU A 303 -8.75 -14.79 23.51
C LEU A 303 -9.69 -16.00 23.59
N ASP A 304 -9.45 -16.90 24.54
CA ASP A 304 -10.35 -18.02 24.86
C ASP A 304 -10.83 -18.82 23.63
N THR A 305 -9.91 -19.21 22.74
CA THR A 305 -10.17 -19.94 21.47
C THR A 305 -10.94 -19.17 20.40
N LEU A 306 -11.13 -17.85 20.57
CA LEU A 306 -11.75 -16.95 19.61
C LEU A 306 -10.74 -15.95 19.07
N CYS A 307 -10.89 -15.60 17.80
CA CYS A 307 -10.17 -14.51 17.15
C CYS A 307 -11.16 -13.40 16.84
N VAL A 308 -10.95 -12.23 17.48
CA VAL A 308 -11.72 -11.00 17.27
C VAL A 308 -10.88 -10.07 16.41
N THR A 309 -11.41 -9.63 15.28
CA THR A 309 -10.73 -8.71 14.35
C THR A 309 -11.53 -7.43 14.19
N LYS A 310 -10.88 -6.28 14.40
CA LYS A 310 -11.37 -4.94 14.07
C LYS A 310 -10.96 -4.61 12.64
N ASN A 311 -11.93 -4.49 11.73
CA ASN A 311 -11.65 -4.15 10.34
C ASN A 311 -12.03 -2.69 10.11
N TRP A 312 -11.05 -1.87 9.74
CA TRP A 312 -11.25 -0.47 9.37
C TRP A 312 -11.17 -0.26 7.87
N LEU A 313 -12.23 0.29 7.30
CA LEU A 313 -12.31 0.61 5.87
C LEU A 313 -12.58 2.09 5.70
N SER A 314 -11.67 2.79 5.02
CA SER A 314 -11.83 4.21 4.67
C SER A 314 -12.35 4.35 3.26
N ALA A 315 -13.40 5.15 3.07
CA ALA A 315 -13.87 5.56 1.75
C ALA A 315 -13.22 6.88 1.30
N ASP A 316 -13.38 7.25 0.02
CA ASP A 316 -12.75 8.46 -0.56
C ASP A 316 -13.60 9.66 -0.12
N THR A 317 -14.93 9.47 -0.10
CA THR A 317 -15.89 10.49 0.31
C THR A 317 -16.73 10.03 1.49
N LYS A 318 -17.30 11.02 2.21
CA LYS A 318 -18.29 10.78 3.27
C LYS A 318 -19.51 10.03 2.72
N ASP A 319 -19.93 10.36 1.50
CA ASP A 319 -21.09 9.78 0.84
C ASP A 319 -20.85 8.31 0.48
N GLU A 320 -19.67 7.97 -0.04
CA GLU A 320 -19.28 6.58 -0.25
C GLU A 320 -19.25 5.80 1.07
N ARG A 321 -18.65 6.36 2.14
CA ARG A 321 -18.67 5.71 3.46
C ARG A 321 -20.11 5.46 3.92
N ASN A 322 -20.98 6.47 3.80
CA ASN A 322 -22.38 6.36 4.21
C ASN A 322 -23.13 5.31 3.39
N LEU A 323 -22.89 5.25 2.08
CA LEU A 323 -23.45 4.24 1.19
C LEU A 323 -22.99 2.84 1.58
N TRP A 324 -21.70 2.64 1.82
CA TRP A 324 -21.16 1.36 2.30
C TRP A 324 -21.77 0.96 3.64
N MET A 325 -21.80 1.86 4.62
CA MET A 325 -22.45 1.58 5.92
C MET A 325 -23.92 1.22 5.75
N GLN A 326 -24.67 1.92 4.90
CA GLN A 326 -26.08 1.62 4.63
C GLN A 326 -26.25 0.21 4.05
N LYS A 327 -25.47 -0.14 3.02
CA LYS A 327 -25.53 -1.46 2.38
C LYS A 327 -25.13 -2.59 3.35
N LEU A 328 -24.06 -2.40 4.11
CA LEU A 328 -23.60 -3.39 5.10
C LEU A 328 -24.62 -3.58 6.23
N ASN A 329 -25.22 -2.49 6.70
CA ASN A 329 -26.28 -2.56 7.71
C ASN A 329 -27.52 -3.29 7.21
N GLN A 330 -27.90 -3.08 5.94
CA GLN A 330 -29.00 -3.85 5.34
C GLN A 330 -28.67 -5.34 5.32
N VAL A 331 -27.47 -5.73 4.91
CA VAL A 331 -27.02 -7.13 4.92
C VAL A 331 -27.03 -7.73 6.33
N LEU A 332 -26.64 -6.97 7.37
CA LEU A 332 -26.73 -7.44 8.76
C LEU A 332 -28.18 -7.65 9.21
N VAL A 333 -29.09 -6.77 8.80
CA VAL A 333 -30.53 -6.92 9.08
C VAL A 333 -31.05 -8.18 8.39
N ASP A 334 -30.74 -8.36 7.11
CA ASP A 334 -31.16 -9.52 6.33
C ASP A 334 -30.61 -10.83 6.94
N LEU A 335 -29.32 -10.88 7.29
CA LEU A 335 -28.71 -12.04 7.95
C LEU A 335 -29.43 -12.42 9.25
N ARG A 336 -29.75 -11.44 10.09
CA ARG A 336 -30.37 -11.69 11.39
C ARG A 336 -31.84 -12.05 11.31
N MET A 337 -32.53 -11.57 10.28
CA MET A 337 -33.92 -11.96 10.01
C MET A 337 -34.01 -13.39 9.49
N TRP A 338 -33.11 -13.79 8.58
CA TRP A 338 -33.20 -15.07 7.87
C TRP A 338 -32.36 -16.19 8.48
N GLN A 339 -31.31 -15.86 9.24
CA GLN A 339 -30.43 -16.80 9.94
C GLN A 339 -30.04 -16.27 11.34
N PRO A 340 -30.96 -16.34 12.32
CA PRO A 340 -30.73 -15.81 13.68
C PRO A 340 -29.49 -16.40 14.38
N ASP A 341 -29.11 -17.63 14.02
CA ASP A 341 -27.98 -18.39 14.57
C ASP A 341 -26.67 -18.20 13.80
N ALA A 342 -26.69 -17.58 12.61
CA ALA A 342 -25.48 -17.31 11.84
C ALA A 342 -24.64 -16.18 12.43
N CYS A 343 -25.26 -15.28 13.21
CA CYS A 343 -24.55 -14.23 13.93
C CYS A 343 -23.98 -14.75 15.25
N TYR A 344 -22.65 -14.77 15.36
CA TYR A 344 -21.98 -15.16 16.60
C TYR A 344 -22.42 -14.25 17.75
N ARG A 345 -23.02 -14.85 18.79
CA ARG A 345 -23.32 -14.17 20.06
C ARG A 345 -22.26 -14.57 21.09
N PRO A 346 -21.51 -13.62 21.68
CA PRO A 346 -20.63 -13.96 22.79
C PRO A 346 -21.48 -14.55 23.92
N ALA A 347 -21.10 -15.72 24.42
CA ALA A 347 -21.76 -16.33 25.57
C ALA A 347 -21.57 -15.40 26.78
N THR A 348 -22.64 -14.73 27.21
CA THR A 348 -22.66 -14.04 28.49
C THR A 348 -22.55 -15.10 29.57
N LYS A 349 -21.38 -15.19 30.22
CA LYS A 349 -21.30 -15.86 31.52
C LYS A 349 -22.15 -15.03 32.49
N VAL A 350 -23.28 -15.61 32.91
CA VAL A 350 -24.13 -15.12 34.00
C VAL A 350 -23.42 -15.34 35.33
#